data_AF-A0A848NF38-F1
#
_entry.id   AF-A0A848NF38-F1
#
_cell.length_a   1.000
_cell.length_b   1.000
_cell.length_c   1.000
_cell.angle_alpha   90.00
_cell.angle_beta   90.00
_cell.angle_gamma   90.00
#
_symmetry.space_group_name_H-M   'P 1'
#
loop_
_entity.id
_entity.type
_entity.pdbx_description
1 polymer ?
#
loop_
_entity_poly.entity_id
_entity_poly.type
_entity_poly.pdbx_seq_one_letter_code
_entity_poly.pdbx_strand_id
1 'polypeptide(L)'
;MSNISPKYAAIIQTEFYQLTFDDYSPRGLFGTIPFLTNFSSEWQYVVEIMYRCLKVGYWNLWNEGWMKARQLRNYEDFCNKLSQFNPDKISDEGAVYWLQPLIYASDLGEQLVEKYNLAPLEDYEEGGDGFVCKPNFVCKPFIDEIEKTFAENNIPWGKKLFPVQA
;
A
#
# COMPACT_ATOMS: atom_id res chain seq x y z
N MET A 1 -7.57 -10.76 17.71
CA MET A 1 -7.22 -11.42 16.42
C MET A 1 -6.92 -10.30 15.43
N SER A 2 -5.85 -10.41 14.65
CA SER A 2 -5.49 -9.40 13.64
C SER A 2 -6.50 -9.44 12.50
N ASN A 3 -6.98 -8.28 12.04
CA ASN A 3 -7.87 -8.15 10.89
C ASN A 3 -7.09 -8.22 9.56
N ILE A 4 -5.78 -7.98 9.59
CA ILE A 4 -4.90 -8.10 8.42
C ILE A 4 -4.63 -9.59 8.18
N SER A 5 -5.05 -10.11 7.03
CA SER A 5 -4.79 -11.51 6.68
C SER A 5 -3.28 -11.73 6.49
N PRO A 6 -2.76 -12.96 6.71
CA PRO A 6 -1.33 -13.24 6.53
C PRO A 6 -0.79 -12.82 5.16
N LYS A 7 -1.62 -12.94 4.12
CA LYS A 7 -1.30 -12.50 2.76
C LYS A 7 -1.09 -10.99 2.67
N TYR A 8 -2.04 -10.19 3.16
CA TYR A 8 -1.88 -8.73 3.17
C TYR A 8 -0.74 -8.29 4.08
N ALA A 9 -0.53 -9.00 5.20
CA ALA A 9 0.56 -8.72 6.10
C ALA A 9 1.94 -8.87 5.42
N ALA A 10 2.14 -9.92 4.63
CA ALA A 10 3.36 -10.12 3.86
C ALA A 10 3.57 -9.01 2.80
N ILE A 11 2.50 -8.61 2.11
CA ILE A 11 2.56 -7.53 1.11
C ILE A 11 2.93 -6.20 1.78
N ILE A 12 2.21 -5.81 2.84
CA ILE A 12 2.46 -4.56 3.56
C ILE A 12 3.90 -4.50 4.07
N GLN A 13 4.40 -5.58 4.67
CA GLN A 13 5.79 -5.65 5.14
C GLN A 13 6.79 -5.43 3.99
N THR A 14 6.54 -6.04 2.83
CA THR A 14 7.40 -5.92 1.65
C THR A 14 7.39 -4.51 1.10
N GLU A 15 6.22 -3.89 1.00
CA GLU A 15 6.08 -2.51 0.52
C GLU A 15 6.79 -1.52 1.44
N PHE A 16 6.66 -1.68 2.76
CA PHE A 16 7.40 -0.87 3.71
C PHE A 16 8.91 -1.00 3.51
N TYR A 17 9.41 -2.23 3.36
CA TYR A 17 10.83 -2.45 3.11
C TYR A 17 11.27 -1.87 1.76
N GLN A 18 10.51 -2.07 0.68
CA GLN A 18 10.90 -1.60 -0.66
C GLN A 18 10.90 -0.07 -0.78
N LEU A 19 9.93 0.60 -0.15
CA LEU A 19 9.81 2.06 -0.21
C LEU A 19 10.92 2.81 0.53
N THR A 20 11.82 2.11 1.25
CA THR A 20 13.05 2.72 1.79
C THR A 20 14.18 2.80 0.77
N PHE A 21 14.10 2.07 -0.35
CA PHE A 21 15.13 2.04 -1.39
C PHE A 21 14.83 2.95 -2.56
N ASP A 22 13.56 3.06 -2.93
CA ASP A 22 13.14 3.74 -4.15
C ASP A 22 11.74 4.33 -4.00
N ASP A 23 11.41 5.27 -4.86
CA ASP A 23 10.09 5.85 -4.94
C ASP A 23 9.26 5.20 -6.04
N TYR A 24 7.99 4.93 -5.75
CA TYR A 24 7.11 4.20 -6.66
C TYR A 24 5.86 5.00 -6.97
N SER A 25 5.48 5.04 -8.24
CA SER A 25 4.14 5.48 -8.59
C SER A 25 3.08 4.58 -7.92
N PRO A 26 1.84 5.07 -7.69
CA PRO A 26 0.75 4.23 -7.20
C PRO A 26 0.58 2.94 -8.01
N ARG A 27 0.85 2.97 -9.33
CA ARG A 27 0.80 1.76 -10.17
C ARG A 27 1.92 0.77 -9.85
N GLY A 28 3.06 1.23 -9.38
CA GLY A 28 4.19 0.39 -8.97
C GLY A 28 3.86 -0.56 -7.80
N LEU A 29 2.93 -0.15 -6.93
CA LEU A 29 2.48 -0.98 -5.79
C LEU A 29 1.66 -2.21 -6.20
N PHE A 30 1.31 -2.38 -7.48
CA PHE A 30 0.73 -3.64 -7.96
C PHE A 30 1.80 -4.72 -8.21
N GLY A 31 3.05 -4.32 -8.48
CA GLY A 31 4.15 -5.24 -8.80
C GLY A 31 4.63 -6.06 -7.59
N THR A 32 4.23 -5.67 -6.38
CA THR A 32 4.57 -6.31 -5.09
C THR A 32 3.58 -7.42 -4.73
N ILE A 33 2.57 -7.68 -5.56
CA ILE A 33 1.42 -8.52 -5.24
C ILE A 33 1.35 -9.76 -6.16
N PRO A 34 2.24 -10.76 -6.03
CA PRO A 34 2.23 -11.93 -6.90
C PRO A 34 1.04 -12.90 -6.67
N PHE A 35 0.12 -12.59 -5.74
CA PHE A 35 -0.87 -13.55 -5.25
C PHE A 35 -2.32 -13.14 -5.36
N LEU A 36 -2.64 -11.85 -5.53
CA LEU A 36 -4.03 -11.49 -5.73
C LEU A 36 -4.40 -11.97 -7.14
N THR A 37 -5.47 -12.76 -7.20
CA THR A 37 -5.96 -13.40 -8.44
C THR A 37 -7.11 -12.60 -9.05
N ASN A 38 -7.46 -11.47 -8.42
CA ASN A 38 -8.57 -10.61 -8.80
C ASN A 38 -8.13 -9.16 -8.75
N PHE A 39 -8.03 -8.56 -9.93
CA PHE A 39 -7.60 -7.19 -10.14
C PHE A 39 -8.40 -6.15 -9.35
N SER A 40 -9.72 -6.32 -9.19
CA SER A 40 -10.52 -5.40 -8.39
C SER A 40 -10.13 -5.42 -6.90
N SER A 41 -9.67 -6.57 -6.41
CA SER A 41 -9.18 -6.71 -5.03
C SER A 41 -7.80 -6.08 -4.86
N GLU A 42 -6.93 -6.16 -5.87
CA GLU A 42 -5.64 -5.45 -5.91
C GLU A 42 -5.83 -3.95 -5.92
N TRP A 43 -6.69 -3.47 -6.82
CA TRP A 43 -7.01 -2.06 -6.91
C TRP A 43 -7.57 -1.56 -5.57
N GLN A 44 -8.51 -2.30 -4.97
CA GLN A 44 -9.02 -1.96 -3.66
C GLN A 44 -7.93 -1.94 -2.59
N TYR A 45 -7.03 -2.93 -2.58
CA TYR A 45 -5.91 -2.98 -1.64
C TYR A 45 -5.00 -1.76 -1.77
N VAL A 46 -4.51 -1.46 -2.98
CA VAL A 46 -3.54 -0.39 -3.23
C VAL A 46 -4.08 0.96 -2.76
N VAL A 47 -5.32 1.30 -3.10
CA VAL A 47 -5.94 2.56 -2.66
C VAL A 47 -6.05 2.64 -1.13
N GLU A 48 -6.43 1.53 -0.49
CA GLU A 48 -6.67 1.45 0.94
C GLU A 48 -5.39 1.48 1.78
N ILE A 49 -4.33 0.80 1.36
CA ILE A 49 -3.04 0.84 2.06
C ILE A 49 -2.36 2.19 1.90
N MET A 50 -2.39 2.75 0.68
CA MET A 50 -1.84 4.07 0.40
C MET A 50 -2.47 5.13 1.29
N TYR A 51 -3.81 5.23 1.33
CA TYR A 51 -4.47 6.23 2.15
C TYR A 51 -4.07 6.11 3.62
N ARG A 52 -4.03 4.87 4.15
CA ARG A 52 -3.72 4.65 5.56
C ARG A 52 -2.29 5.07 5.89
N CYS A 53 -1.32 4.63 5.09
CA CYS A 53 0.08 4.97 5.30
C CYS A 53 0.35 6.47 5.12
N LEU A 54 -0.25 7.11 4.11
CA LEU A 54 -0.14 8.55 3.91
C LEU A 54 -0.77 9.33 5.07
N LYS A 55 -1.95 8.90 5.54
CA LYS A 55 -2.69 9.59 6.62
C LYS A 55 -1.97 9.54 7.96
N VAL A 56 -1.34 8.41 8.30
CA VAL A 56 -0.59 8.28 9.56
C VAL A 56 0.87 8.70 9.43
N GLY A 57 1.29 9.13 8.23
CA GLY A 57 2.62 9.64 7.97
C GLY A 57 3.70 8.57 7.87
N TYR A 58 3.35 7.32 7.59
CA TYR A 58 4.34 6.26 7.30
C TYR A 58 4.91 6.36 5.89
N TRP A 59 4.10 6.83 4.95
CA TRP A 59 4.54 7.12 3.58
C TRP A 59 4.35 8.60 3.29
N ASN A 60 5.16 9.09 2.36
CA ASN A 60 5.06 10.42 1.79
C ASN A 60 4.64 10.33 0.32
N LEU A 61 4.11 11.43 -0.19
CA LEU A 61 3.80 11.61 -1.61
C LEU A 61 4.68 12.72 -2.15
N TRP A 62 5.63 12.38 -3.02
CA TRP A 62 6.50 13.35 -3.70
C TRP A 62 5.69 14.07 -4.78
N ASN A 63 4.76 14.95 -4.38
CA ASN A 63 4.07 15.81 -5.32
C ASN A 63 3.21 16.93 -4.74
N GLU A 64 3.68 17.68 -3.72
CA GLU A 64 2.92 18.81 -3.16
C GLU A 64 2.48 19.82 -4.24
N GLY A 65 3.35 20.10 -5.21
CA GLY A 65 3.05 20.98 -6.36
C GLY A 65 1.98 20.40 -7.29
N TRP A 66 2.02 19.10 -7.57
CA TRP A 66 1.02 18.43 -8.41
C TRP A 66 -0.31 18.27 -7.71
N MET A 67 -0.33 17.98 -6.40
CA MET A 67 -1.58 17.94 -5.62
C MET A 67 -2.29 19.29 -5.72
N LYS A 68 -1.53 20.38 -5.55
CA LYS A 68 -2.04 21.74 -5.74
C LYS A 68 -2.52 22.00 -7.18
N ALA A 69 -1.74 21.59 -8.18
CA ALA A 69 -2.12 21.76 -9.60
C ALA A 69 -3.39 20.99 -9.97
N ARG A 70 -3.66 19.87 -9.31
CA ARG A 70 -4.86 19.04 -9.47
C ARG A 70 -5.98 19.39 -8.48
N GLN A 71 -5.81 20.45 -7.70
CA GLN A 71 -6.80 20.95 -6.73
C GLN A 71 -7.18 19.89 -5.68
N LEU A 72 -6.25 18.98 -5.35
CA LEU A 72 -6.41 17.99 -4.29
C LEU A 72 -6.05 18.66 -2.96
N ARG A 73 -6.96 18.64 -1.99
CA ARG A 73 -6.77 19.33 -0.71
C ARG A 73 -6.06 18.47 0.32
N ASN A 74 -6.13 17.15 0.17
CA ASN A 74 -5.60 16.18 1.11
C ASN A 74 -5.47 14.79 0.44
N TYR A 75 -4.93 13.82 1.17
CA TYR A 75 -4.78 12.44 0.70
C TYR A 75 -6.12 11.71 0.49
N GLU A 76 -7.20 12.17 1.12
CA GLU A 76 -8.55 11.61 0.90
C GLU A 76 -9.06 11.94 -0.50
N ASP A 77 -8.92 13.20 -0.94
CA ASP A 77 -9.25 13.62 -2.31
C ASP A 77 -8.43 12.82 -3.34
N PHE A 78 -7.14 12.59 -3.06
CA PHE A 78 -6.25 11.80 -3.93
C PHE A 78 -6.68 10.33 -4.05
N CYS A 79 -6.85 9.64 -2.92
CA CYS A 79 -7.25 8.23 -2.93
C CYS A 79 -8.68 8.03 -3.47
N ASN A 80 -9.58 9.00 -3.27
CA ASN A 80 -10.90 9.00 -3.90
C ASN A 80 -10.82 9.13 -5.43
N LYS A 81 -9.83 9.85 -5.98
CA LYS A 81 -9.60 9.87 -7.43
C LYS A 81 -9.05 8.52 -7.92
N LEU A 82 -8.11 7.92 -7.21
CA LEU A 82 -7.58 6.61 -7.56
C LEU A 82 -8.66 5.51 -7.52
N SER A 83 -9.66 5.60 -6.64
CA SER A 83 -10.77 4.62 -6.61
C SER A 83 -11.75 4.75 -7.77
N GLN A 84 -11.67 5.82 -8.58
CA GLN A 84 -12.52 6.04 -9.75
C GLN A 84 -11.85 5.61 -11.06
N PHE A 85 -10.52 5.59 -11.12
CA PHE A 85 -9.79 5.25 -12.34
C PHE A 85 -9.26 3.83 -12.32
N ASN A 86 -9.80 2.97 -13.17
CA ASN A 86 -9.37 1.58 -13.29
C ASN A 86 -7.91 1.48 -13.78
N PRO A 87 -6.98 0.90 -12.98
CA PRO A 87 -5.57 0.82 -13.35
C PRO A 87 -5.24 -0.20 -14.47
N ASP A 88 -6.15 -1.11 -14.82
CA ASP A 88 -6.01 -2.06 -15.95
C ASP A 88 -6.46 -1.41 -17.27
N LYS A 89 -7.42 -0.49 -17.18
CA LYS A 89 -7.98 0.26 -18.32
C LYS A 89 -7.74 1.75 -18.14
N ILE A 90 -6.47 2.10 -18.01
CA ILE A 90 -6.07 3.44 -17.61
C ILE A 90 -6.46 4.46 -18.69
N SER A 91 -7.31 5.42 -18.33
CA SER A 91 -7.60 6.58 -19.16
C SER A 91 -6.45 7.58 -19.09
N ASP A 92 -6.41 8.56 -20.02
CA ASP A 92 -5.42 9.64 -19.96
C ASP A 92 -5.48 10.41 -18.63
N GLU A 93 -6.69 10.65 -18.10
CA GLU A 93 -6.85 11.25 -16.77
C GLU A 93 -6.37 10.29 -15.68
N GLY A 94 -6.71 9.01 -15.73
CA GLY A 94 -6.23 8.01 -14.78
C GLY A 94 -4.71 7.88 -14.74
N ALA A 95 -4.04 7.99 -15.90
CA ALA A 95 -2.59 7.95 -16.03
C ALA A 95 -1.91 9.06 -15.23
N VAL A 96 -2.54 10.24 -15.15
CA VAL A 96 -2.06 11.34 -14.32
C VAL A 96 -1.98 10.92 -12.85
N TYR A 97 -3.00 10.27 -12.31
CA TYR A 97 -3.07 9.90 -10.89
C TYR A 97 -2.24 8.65 -10.56
N TRP A 98 -2.21 7.66 -11.45
CA TRP A 98 -1.55 6.39 -11.19
C TRP A 98 -0.05 6.37 -11.46
N LEU A 99 0.45 7.23 -12.35
CA LEU A 99 1.83 7.17 -12.85
C LEU A 99 2.70 8.37 -12.46
N GLN A 100 2.11 9.55 -12.26
CA GLN A 100 2.89 10.77 -12.01
C GLN A 100 3.31 11.00 -10.56
N PRO A 101 2.45 10.84 -9.53
CA PRO A 101 2.90 11.00 -8.16
C PRO A 101 3.78 9.82 -7.76
N LEU A 102 4.79 10.08 -6.94
CA LEU A 102 5.69 9.04 -6.41
C LEU A 102 5.47 8.92 -4.91
N ILE A 103 5.42 7.70 -4.41
CA ILE A 103 5.24 7.33 -3.02
C ILE A 103 6.57 6.79 -2.52
N TYR A 104 6.96 7.20 -1.32
CA TYR A 104 8.21 6.76 -0.69
C TYR A 104 8.03 6.67 0.82
N ALA A 105 8.93 5.97 1.50
CA ALA A 105 8.90 5.91 2.96
C ALA A 105 9.15 7.30 3.56
N SER A 106 8.44 7.64 4.63
CA SER A 106 8.82 8.79 5.47
C SER A 106 9.89 8.36 6.47
N ASP A 107 10.50 9.32 7.17
CA ASP A 107 11.36 9.04 8.32
C ASP A 107 10.70 8.09 9.35
N LEU A 108 9.39 8.24 9.57
CA LEU A 108 8.64 7.36 10.47
C LEU A 108 8.47 5.95 9.88
N GLY A 109 8.23 5.86 8.56
CA GLY A 109 8.18 4.59 7.85
C GLY A 109 9.52 3.84 7.89
N GLU A 110 10.63 4.55 7.64
CA GLU A 110 11.99 4.01 7.73
C GLU A 110 12.31 3.54 9.15
N GLN A 111 11.98 4.35 10.17
CA GLN A 111 12.14 3.94 11.57
C GLN A 111 11.38 2.66 11.92
N LEU A 112 10.20 2.43 11.33
CA LEU A 112 9.48 1.16 11.52
C LEU A 112 10.23 -0.02 10.87
N VAL A 113 10.75 0.18 9.66
CA VAL A 113 11.55 -0.84 8.96
C VAL A 113 12.77 -1.23 9.79
N GLU A 114 13.50 -0.25 10.31
CA GLU A 114 14.66 -0.47 11.18
C GLU A 114 14.28 -1.12 12.52
N LYS A 115 13.27 -0.58 13.22
CA LYS A 115 12.82 -1.06 14.54
C LYS A 115 12.47 -2.55 14.53
N TYR A 116 11.84 -3.00 13.45
CA TYR A 116 11.41 -4.39 13.30
C TYR A 116 12.36 -5.24 12.46
N ASN A 117 13.48 -4.67 12.01
CA ASN A 117 14.47 -5.31 11.16
C ASN A 117 13.81 -6.02 9.96
N LEU A 118 12.95 -5.29 9.26
CA LEU A 118 12.27 -5.83 8.09
C LEU A 118 13.28 -6.07 6.97
N ALA A 119 13.07 -7.15 6.23
CA ALA A 119 13.94 -7.62 5.16
C ALA A 119 13.07 -8.00 3.95
N PRO A 120 13.65 -8.10 2.73
CA PRO A 120 12.88 -8.50 1.57
C PRO A 120 12.40 -9.94 1.76
N LEU A 121 11.31 -10.30 1.07
CA LEU A 121 10.85 -11.69 0.98
C LEU A 121 11.84 -12.49 0.14
N GLU A 122 12.97 -12.90 0.72
CA GLU A 122 14.02 -13.64 0.00
C GLU A 122 13.69 -15.13 -0.24
N ASP A 123 12.55 -15.64 0.24
CA ASP A 123 12.19 -17.07 0.10
C ASP A 123 10.72 -17.27 -0.30
N TYR A 124 10.42 -17.10 -1.59
CA TYR A 124 9.23 -17.68 -2.19
C TYR A 124 9.58 -19.07 -2.73
N GLU A 125 8.94 -20.12 -2.20
CA GLU A 125 8.93 -21.44 -2.85
C GLU A 125 7.64 -21.60 -3.66
N GLU A 126 7.78 -22.14 -4.87
CA GLU A 126 6.66 -22.48 -5.75
C GLU A 126 5.88 -23.66 -5.15
N GLY A 127 4.66 -23.40 -4.66
CA GLY A 127 3.76 -24.41 -4.12
C GLY A 127 2.69 -24.83 -5.14
N GLY A 128 2.05 -25.98 -4.90
CA GLY A 128 1.08 -26.61 -5.81
C GLY A 128 -0.18 -25.78 -6.14
N ASP A 129 -0.38 -24.66 -5.44
CA ASP A 129 -1.55 -23.79 -5.51
C ASP A 129 -1.16 -22.32 -5.79
N GLY A 130 0.11 -22.08 -6.17
CA GLY A 130 0.75 -20.76 -6.32
C GLY A 130 1.97 -20.61 -5.40
N PHE A 131 2.75 -19.52 -5.49
CA PHE A 131 3.87 -19.34 -4.56
C PHE A 131 3.36 -19.24 -3.11
N VAL A 132 4.01 -19.95 -2.19
CA VAL A 132 3.63 -20.00 -0.78
C VAL A 132 4.69 -19.22 -0.01
N CYS A 133 4.32 -18.12 0.64
CA CYS A 133 5.20 -17.46 1.63
C CYS A 133 5.61 -18.52 2.67
N LYS A 134 6.91 -18.67 2.94
CA LYS A 134 7.34 -19.53 4.06
C LYS A 134 6.58 -19.10 5.33
N PRO A 135 6.04 -20.03 6.14
CA PRO A 135 5.16 -19.73 7.28
C PRO A 135 5.73 -18.84 8.39
N ASN A 136 6.95 -18.33 8.29
CA ASN A 136 7.69 -17.66 9.37
C ASN A 136 8.16 -16.22 9.07
N PHE A 137 7.80 -15.58 7.95
CA PHE A 137 8.40 -14.28 7.59
C PHE A 137 7.49 -13.05 7.72
N VAL A 138 6.28 -13.19 8.29
CA VAL A 138 5.47 -12.02 8.67
C VAL A 138 5.87 -11.61 10.09
N CYS A 139 6.48 -10.43 10.24
CA CYS A 139 6.80 -9.83 11.53
C CYS A 139 5.50 -9.43 12.24
N LYS A 140 4.93 -10.35 13.02
CA LYS A 140 3.68 -10.12 13.74
C LYS A 140 3.69 -8.84 14.60
N PRO A 141 4.75 -8.53 15.38
CA PRO A 141 4.81 -7.28 16.14
C PRO A 141 4.71 -6.02 15.28
N PHE A 142 5.28 -6.02 14.07
CA PHE A 142 5.15 -4.93 13.11
C PHE A 142 3.70 -4.78 12.65
N ILE A 143 3.06 -5.89 12.25
CA ILE A 143 1.67 -5.88 11.76
C ILE A 143 0.69 -5.45 12.87
N ASP A 144 0.90 -5.92 14.09
CA ASP A 144 0.07 -5.54 15.24
C ASP A 144 0.21 -4.02 15.53
N GLU A 145 1.41 -3.43 15.35
CA GLU A 145 1.61 -1.98 15.46
C GLU A 145 0.95 -1.20 14.33
N ILE A 146 1.09 -1.64 13.07
CA ILE A 146 0.40 -1.05 11.92
C ILE A 146 -1.11 -1.03 12.13
N GLU A 147 -1.69 -2.17 12.52
CA GLU A 147 -3.12 -2.31 12.70
C GLU A 147 -3.65 -1.45 13.85
N LYS A 148 -2.88 -1.39 14.96
CA LYS A 148 -3.17 -0.52 16.10
C LYS A 148 -3.14 0.95 15.69
N THR A 149 -2.09 1.42 15.01
CA THR A 149 -1.98 2.82 14.59
C THR A 149 -3.13 3.19 13.65
N PHE A 150 -3.51 2.31 12.72
CA PHE A 150 -4.66 2.54 11.84
C PHE A 150 -5.98 2.66 12.62
N ALA A 151 -6.20 1.79 13.62
CA ALA A 151 -7.38 1.87 14.47
C ALA A 151 -7.42 3.15 15.31
N GLU A 152 -6.30 3.55 15.93
CA GLU A 152 -6.17 4.77 16.73
C GLU A 152 -6.41 6.05 15.90
N ASN A 153 -6.17 5.99 14.58
CA ASN A 153 -6.43 7.08 13.63
C ASN A 153 -7.79 6.99 12.91
N ASN A 154 -8.74 6.20 13.43
CA ASN A 154 -10.10 6.01 12.90
C ASN A 154 -10.15 5.46 11.47
N ILE A 155 -9.14 4.70 11.05
CA ILE A 155 -9.02 4.10 9.72
C ILE A 155 -8.67 2.60 9.81
N PRO A 156 -9.38 1.81 10.64
CA PRO A 156 -9.02 0.42 10.90
C PRO A 156 -8.97 -0.41 9.61
N TRP A 157 -8.12 -1.43 9.60
CA TRP A 157 -8.11 -2.41 8.52
C TRP A 157 -9.44 -3.17 8.46
N GLY A 158 -9.86 -3.58 7.25
CA GLY A 158 -11.13 -4.30 7.01
C GLY A 158 -12.33 -3.41 6.73
N LYS A 159 -12.29 -2.11 7.06
CA LYS A 159 -13.27 -1.12 6.59
C LYS A 159 -12.83 -0.57 5.23
N LYS A 160 -13.68 -0.70 4.21
CA LYS A 160 -13.47 -0.02 2.92
C LYS A 160 -13.77 1.47 3.08
N LEU A 161 -12.78 2.30 2.79
CA LEU A 161 -12.86 3.77 2.87
C LEU A 161 -13.11 4.37 1.49
N PHE A 162 -12.54 3.78 0.44
CA PHE A 162 -12.68 4.19 -0.95
C PHE A 162 -13.06 2.99 -1.82
N PRO A 163 -14.35 2.62 -1.88
CA PRO A 163 -14.81 1.54 -2.75
C PRO A 163 -14.42 1.82 -4.21
N VAL A 164 -13.71 0.87 -4.83
CA VAL A 164 -13.27 1.01 -6.23
C VAL A 164 -14.43 0.79 -7.21
N GLN A 165 -14.43 1.55 -8.30
CA GLN A 165 -15.44 1.46 -9.37
C GLN A 165 -15.02 0.43 -10.43
N ALA A 166 -14.99 -0.84 -10.03
CA ALA A 166 -14.64 -1.98 -10.88
C ALA A 166 -15.69 -2.29 -11.95
#